data_AF-A0A2E3C339-F1
#
_entry.id   AF-A0A2E3C339-F1
#
_cell.length_a   1.000
_cell.length_b   1.000
_cell.length_c   1.000
_cell.angle_alpha   90.00
_cell.angle_beta   90.00
_cell.angle_gamma   90.00
#
_symmetry.space_group_name_H-M   'P 1'
#
loop_
_entity.id
_entity.type
_entity.pdbx_description
1 polymer ?
#
loop_
_entity_poly.entity_id
_entity_poly.type
_entity_poly.pdbx_seq_one_letter_code
_entity_poly.pdbx_strand_id
1 'polypeptide(L)'
;MPNSDSKVKNSGFFATKLAPPQRDAIQNKIRKGEGLRTSIYSDTSGVPTMGVGIALGYVENNTVVLYSKKEINQRVAMSGSNRRLLDSEYIMLQKAINPDLKEGQNLIDEVDGRLENLKFSITKPQAETQFENMFKEQMRNLESYADDAQVALQDLPSPILSVVADNSYRGGKSLVFGERSSEHLRKQNYGAFLTEIMYFSNKTGEDGIDNRNVGTVEEALAKATPSQREKWKQQAKGYHNSLPQEMQQDISNIDARFGQNSRIKNKDALGVGSEIKLAPQDREGAAEGGVQYAQNSSNAGGTEHVKAHMREGYPVKAYTRQA
;
A
#
# COMPACT_ATOMS: atom_id res chain seq x y z
N MET A 1 18.59 43.41 24.34
CA MET A 1 19.21 42.62 23.26
C MET A 1 20.72 42.83 23.35
N PRO A 2 21.51 41.75 23.27
CA PRO A 2 22.07 41.41 21.96
C PRO A 2 21.69 40.00 21.51
N ASN A 3 21.56 39.91 20.19
CA ASN A 3 21.28 38.72 19.39
C ASN A 3 22.22 37.58 19.73
N SER A 4 21.67 36.44 20.15
CA SER A 4 22.33 35.16 19.92
C SER A 4 21.88 34.66 18.57
N ASP A 5 22.72 34.89 17.56
CA ASP A 5 22.65 34.22 16.28
C ASP A 5 22.43 32.72 16.52
N SER A 6 21.20 32.26 16.25
CA SER A 6 20.92 30.85 16.10
C SER A 6 21.70 30.40 14.87
N LYS A 7 22.93 29.92 15.10
CA LYS A 7 23.67 29.15 14.12
C LYS A 7 22.74 28.01 13.72
N VAL A 8 22.08 28.18 12.58
CA VAL A 8 21.52 27.11 11.78
C VAL A 8 22.69 26.17 11.54
N LYS A 9 22.80 25.16 12.41
CA LYS A 9 23.68 24.03 12.14
C LYS A 9 23.12 23.43 10.87
N ASN A 10 23.84 23.62 9.77
CA ASN A 10 23.79 22.75 8.61
C ASN A 10 24.06 21.32 9.11
N SER A 11 23.03 20.66 9.62
CA SER A 11 23.02 19.23 9.84
C SER A 11 23.12 18.61 8.46
N GLY A 12 24.27 18.02 8.16
CA GLY A 12 24.48 17.22 6.95
C GLY A 12 23.30 16.28 6.79
N PHE A 13 22.48 16.60 5.79
CA PHE A 13 21.24 15.95 5.39
C PHE A 13 21.50 14.47 5.05
N PHE A 14 21.48 13.59 6.05
CA PHE A 14 20.69 12.36 6.17
C PHE A 14 20.36 11.44 4.96
N ALA A 15 20.98 11.60 3.80
CA ALA A 15 21.18 10.48 2.87
C ALA A 15 22.08 9.36 3.48
N THR A 16 22.28 9.31 4.81
CA THR A 16 23.46 8.79 5.49
C THR A 16 23.23 7.92 6.74
N LYS A 17 22.02 7.81 7.34
CA LYS A 17 21.83 6.95 8.54
C LYS A 17 21.29 5.54 8.26
N LEU A 18 20.59 5.33 7.14
CA LEU A 18 20.28 3.98 6.64
C LEU A 18 21.45 3.48 5.81
N ALA A 19 21.96 2.29 6.10
CA ALA A 19 22.98 1.69 5.26
C ALA A 19 22.42 1.48 3.83
N PRO A 20 23.21 1.69 2.76
CA PRO A 20 22.72 1.57 1.39
C PRO A 20 21.94 0.27 1.12
N PRO A 21 22.39 -0.92 1.58
CA PRO A 21 21.62 -2.16 1.38
C PRO A 21 20.23 -2.15 2.04
N GLN A 22 20.08 -1.50 3.20
CA GLN A 22 18.79 -1.39 3.88
C GLN A 22 17.86 -0.42 3.14
N ARG A 23 18.41 0.72 2.69
CA ARG A 23 17.68 1.69 1.88
C ARG A 23 17.17 1.05 0.59
N ASP A 24 18.03 0.34 -0.13
CA ASP A 24 17.69 -0.30 -1.40
C ASP A 24 16.65 -1.42 -1.18
N ALA A 25 16.73 -2.16 -0.07
CA ALA A 25 15.71 -3.13 0.30
C ALA A 25 14.33 -2.49 0.56
N ILE A 26 14.29 -1.36 1.27
CA ILE A 26 13.04 -0.61 1.52
C ILE A 26 12.49 -0.06 0.19
N GLN A 27 13.33 0.55 -0.64
CA GLN A 27 12.92 1.05 -1.96
C GLN A 27 12.32 -0.06 -2.83
N ASN A 28 12.98 -1.21 -2.91
CA ASN A 28 12.49 -2.35 -3.68
C ASN A 28 11.17 -2.90 -3.13
N LYS A 29 11.01 -2.91 -1.81
CA LYS A 29 9.74 -3.30 -1.17
C LYS A 29 8.61 -2.36 -1.56
N ILE A 30 8.81 -1.05 -1.43
CA ILE A 30 7.79 -0.05 -1.81
C ILE A 30 7.46 -0.17 -3.30
N ARG A 31 8.48 -0.24 -4.17
CA ARG A 31 8.28 -0.42 -5.61
C ARG A 31 7.44 -1.65 -5.94
N LYS A 32 7.70 -2.77 -5.27
CA LYS A 32 6.93 -4.01 -5.46
C LYS A 32 5.50 -3.90 -4.91
N GLY A 33 5.31 -3.18 -3.82
CA GLY A 33 4.01 -3.01 -3.16
C GLY A 33 3.08 -2.04 -3.88
N GLU A 34 3.60 -0.92 -4.36
CA GLU A 34 2.83 0.09 -5.10
C GLU A 34 2.63 -0.29 -6.58
N GLY A 35 3.61 -0.97 -7.16
CA GLY A 35 3.70 -1.14 -8.61
C GLY A 35 4.06 0.17 -9.32
N LEU A 36 4.20 0.10 -10.65
CA LEU A 36 4.50 1.28 -11.48
C LEU A 36 3.38 1.49 -12.49
N ARG A 37 2.77 2.68 -12.49
CA ARG A 37 1.80 3.12 -13.48
C ARG A 37 2.18 4.45 -14.11
N THR A 38 2.20 4.49 -15.42
CA THR A 38 2.54 5.70 -16.21
C THR A 38 1.38 6.68 -16.33
N SER A 39 0.16 6.21 -16.15
CA SER A 39 -1.08 7.01 -16.20
C SER A 39 -1.70 7.11 -14.81
N ILE A 40 -2.61 8.05 -14.63
CA ILE A 40 -3.38 8.21 -13.39
C ILE A 40 -4.32 7.00 -13.25
N TYR A 41 -4.41 6.46 -12.04
CA TYR A 41 -5.29 5.36 -11.64
C TYR A 41 -5.84 5.65 -10.23
N SER A 42 -6.88 4.97 -9.81
CA SER A 42 -7.42 5.01 -8.45
C SER A 42 -6.69 4.02 -7.56
N ASP A 43 -6.26 4.44 -6.38
CA ASP A 43 -5.85 3.50 -5.35
C ASP A 43 -7.07 2.78 -4.74
N THR A 44 -6.80 1.89 -3.77
CA THR A 44 -7.83 1.12 -3.06
C THR A 44 -8.79 1.98 -2.24
N SER A 45 -8.50 3.27 -2.08
CA SER A 45 -9.30 4.24 -1.32
C SER A 45 -10.04 5.21 -2.25
N GLY A 46 -9.99 5.03 -3.58
CA GLY A 46 -10.59 5.97 -4.53
C GLY A 46 -9.68 7.17 -4.88
N VAL A 47 -8.49 7.28 -4.30
CA VAL A 47 -7.62 8.44 -4.47
C VAL A 47 -6.83 8.32 -5.77
N PRO A 48 -6.89 9.32 -6.68
CA PRO A 48 -6.09 9.31 -7.89
C PRO A 48 -4.61 9.32 -7.56
N THR A 49 -3.90 8.42 -8.21
CA THR A 49 -2.52 8.06 -7.94
C THR A 49 -1.79 7.85 -9.27
N MET A 50 -0.48 8.08 -9.30
CA MET A 50 0.35 7.83 -10.47
C MET A 50 1.77 7.40 -10.09
N GLY A 51 2.56 6.94 -11.07
CA GLY A 51 3.95 6.54 -10.83
C GLY A 51 4.03 5.33 -9.91
N VAL A 52 4.80 5.46 -8.83
CA VAL A 52 4.96 4.42 -7.78
C VAL A 52 4.23 4.89 -6.52
N GLY A 53 2.90 4.79 -6.53
CA GLY A 53 2.06 5.11 -5.37
C GLY A 53 1.98 6.60 -5.01
N ILE A 54 2.09 7.50 -5.98
CA ILE A 54 2.10 8.95 -5.72
C ILE A 54 0.67 9.49 -5.78
N ALA A 55 0.09 9.68 -4.60
CA ALA A 55 -1.24 10.24 -4.45
C ALA A 55 -1.33 11.70 -4.95
N LEU A 56 -2.40 11.99 -5.69
CA LEU A 56 -2.76 13.30 -6.22
C LEU A 56 -3.90 13.95 -5.41
N GLY A 57 -4.30 13.31 -4.31
CA GLY A 57 -5.27 13.78 -3.34
C GLY A 57 -5.16 13.04 -2.02
N TYR A 58 -6.20 13.15 -1.20
CA TYR A 58 -6.34 12.47 0.09
C TYR A 58 -7.83 12.25 0.39
N VAL A 59 -8.12 11.41 1.39
CA VAL A 59 -9.49 11.22 1.89
C VAL A 59 -9.70 12.12 3.11
N GLU A 60 -10.77 12.92 3.09
CA GLU A 60 -11.23 13.73 4.22
C GLU A 60 -12.74 13.54 4.37
N ASN A 61 -13.20 13.18 5.58
CA ASN A 61 -14.61 12.94 5.87
C ASN A 61 -15.29 11.99 4.85
N ASN A 62 -14.66 10.85 4.56
CA ASN A 62 -15.09 9.85 3.57
C ASN A 62 -15.24 10.39 2.13
N THR A 63 -14.64 11.54 1.82
CA THR A 63 -14.65 12.14 0.49
C THR A 63 -13.23 12.27 -0.03
N VAL A 64 -13.02 11.97 -1.31
CA VAL A 64 -11.73 12.20 -1.97
C VAL A 64 -11.57 13.69 -2.28
N VAL A 65 -10.50 14.29 -1.77
CA VAL A 65 -10.13 15.69 -2.02
C VAL A 65 -8.83 15.72 -2.82
N LEU A 66 -8.83 16.39 -3.97
CA LEU A 66 -7.60 16.57 -4.75
C LEU A 66 -6.70 17.60 -4.12
N TYR A 67 -5.39 17.38 -4.25
CA TYR A 67 -4.43 18.45 -4.08
C TYR A 67 -4.67 19.55 -5.12
N SER A 68 -4.17 20.75 -4.84
CA SER A 68 -4.23 21.85 -5.80
C SER A 68 -3.50 21.48 -7.10
N LYS A 69 -3.94 22.01 -8.26
CA LYS A 69 -3.24 21.81 -9.55
C LYS A 69 -1.75 22.18 -9.46
N LYS A 70 -1.42 23.22 -8.69
CA LYS A 70 -0.04 23.65 -8.45
C LYS A 70 0.76 22.55 -7.73
N GLU A 71 0.20 21.98 -6.67
CA GLU A 71 0.85 20.92 -5.90
C GLU A 71 1.00 19.63 -6.70
N ILE A 72 -0.03 19.21 -7.44
CA ILE A 72 0.07 18.06 -8.35
C ILE A 72 1.21 18.27 -9.36
N ASN A 73 1.28 19.45 -9.97
CA ASN A 73 2.35 19.77 -10.91
C ASN A 73 3.74 19.82 -10.27
N GLN A 74 3.86 20.23 -9.01
CA GLN A 74 5.12 20.16 -8.26
C GLN A 74 5.55 18.70 -8.06
N ARG A 75 4.62 17.83 -7.67
CA ARG A 75 4.88 16.38 -7.52
C ARG A 75 5.27 15.74 -8.85
N VAL A 76 4.60 16.08 -9.96
CA VAL A 76 4.96 15.60 -11.30
C VAL A 76 6.33 16.12 -11.72
N ALA A 77 6.68 17.37 -11.42
CA ALA A 77 7.98 17.94 -11.76
C ALA A 77 9.16 17.19 -11.10
N MET A 78 8.93 16.49 -9.97
CA MET A 78 9.94 15.62 -9.35
C MET A 78 10.38 14.47 -10.27
N SER A 79 9.60 14.14 -11.30
CA SER A 79 9.97 13.15 -12.32
C SER A 79 11.00 13.67 -13.34
N GLY A 80 11.34 14.96 -13.31
CA GLY A 80 12.09 15.63 -14.36
C GLY A 80 11.25 15.92 -15.63
N SER A 81 9.94 15.66 -15.58
CA SER A 81 9.03 15.96 -16.68
C SER A 81 8.71 17.45 -16.77
N ASN A 82 8.72 17.98 -17.99
CA ASN A 82 8.16 19.31 -18.32
C ASN A 82 6.63 19.27 -18.50
N ARG A 83 6.03 18.07 -18.47
CA ARG A 83 4.58 17.91 -18.57
C ARG A 83 3.91 18.45 -17.31
N ARG A 84 2.92 19.33 -17.52
CA ARG A 84 2.08 19.89 -16.46
C ARG A 84 0.64 19.63 -16.77
N LEU A 85 -0.14 19.27 -15.77
CA LEU A 85 -1.59 19.12 -15.85
C LEU A 85 -2.19 20.45 -16.27
N LEU A 86 -2.92 20.44 -17.39
CA LEU A 86 -3.63 21.60 -17.92
C LEU A 86 -4.91 21.85 -17.11
N ASP A 87 -5.50 23.04 -17.25
CA ASP A 87 -6.77 23.37 -16.58
C ASP A 87 -7.90 22.41 -16.96
N SER A 88 -8.03 22.10 -18.24
CA SER A 88 -9.03 21.15 -18.74
C SER A 88 -8.86 19.75 -18.14
N GLU A 89 -7.62 19.31 -17.96
CA GLU A 89 -7.30 18.00 -17.38
C GLU A 89 -7.53 17.96 -15.87
N TYR A 90 -7.24 19.06 -15.17
CA TYR A 90 -7.55 19.17 -13.75
C TYR A 90 -9.07 19.15 -13.51
N ILE A 91 -9.85 19.83 -14.35
CA ILE A 91 -11.32 19.77 -14.30
C ILE A 91 -11.82 18.35 -14.58
N MET A 92 -11.23 17.64 -15.54
CA MET A 92 -11.56 16.23 -15.79
C MET A 92 -11.23 15.33 -14.60
N LEU A 93 -10.08 15.54 -13.95
CA LEU A 93 -9.71 14.82 -12.73
C LEU A 93 -10.69 15.08 -11.58
N GLN A 94 -11.13 16.32 -11.39
CA GLN A 94 -12.15 16.69 -10.40
C GLN A 94 -13.49 16.00 -10.66
N LYS A 95 -13.89 15.85 -11.93
CA LYS A 95 -15.11 15.13 -12.32
C LYS A 95 -14.97 13.60 -12.21
N ALA A 96 -13.76 13.08 -12.33
CA ALA A 96 -13.51 11.65 -12.22
C ALA A 96 -13.71 11.15 -10.78
N ILE A 97 -13.22 11.89 -9.78
CA ILE A 97 -13.27 11.49 -8.36
C ILE A 97 -14.61 11.70 -7.67
N ASN A 98 -15.53 12.44 -8.28
CA ASN A 98 -16.88 12.65 -7.77
C ASN A 98 -17.89 12.11 -8.81
N PRO A 99 -17.94 10.80 -9.04
CA PRO A 99 -18.89 10.24 -9.98
C PRO A 99 -20.31 10.30 -9.40
N ASP A 100 -21.27 10.72 -10.22
CA ASP A 100 -22.69 10.47 -9.96
C ASP A 100 -22.92 8.95 -10.03
N LEU A 101 -22.86 8.27 -8.89
CA LEU A 101 -23.05 6.83 -8.81
C LEU A 101 -24.54 6.48 -8.93
N LYS A 102 -24.85 5.52 -9.81
CA LYS A 102 -26.14 4.85 -9.83
C LYS A 102 -26.12 3.69 -8.81
N GLU A 103 -27.31 3.30 -8.37
CA GLU A 103 -27.50 2.17 -7.47
C GLU A 103 -26.82 0.91 -8.02
N GLY A 104 -25.96 0.27 -7.21
CA GLY A 104 -25.22 -0.95 -7.56
C GLY A 104 -23.87 -0.76 -8.26
N GLN A 105 -23.42 0.48 -8.55
CA GLN A 105 -22.08 0.74 -9.09
C GLN A 105 -21.00 0.77 -8.00
N ASN A 106 -19.84 0.17 -8.29
CA ASN A 106 -18.65 0.29 -7.45
C ASN A 106 -17.94 1.62 -7.71
N LEU A 107 -17.70 2.41 -6.66
CA LEU A 107 -17.07 3.72 -6.76
C LEU A 107 -15.68 3.66 -7.42
N ILE A 108 -14.85 2.68 -7.05
CA ILE A 108 -13.47 2.56 -7.52
C ILE A 108 -13.45 2.25 -9.02
N ASP A 109 -14.26 1.30 -9.47
CA ASP A 109 -14.32 0.92 -10.89
C ASP A 109 -14.80 2.10 -11.78
N GLU A 110 -15.77 2.87 -11.30
CA GLU A 110 -16.26 4.06 -12.01
C GLU A 110 -15.22 5.20 -12.04
N VAL A 111 -14.52 5.42 -10.93
CA VAL A 111 -13.41 6.39 -10.88
C VAL A 111 -12.31 5.95 -11.84
N ASP A 112 -11.88 4.69 -11.82
CA ASP A 112 -10.85 4.16 -12.70
C ASP A 112 -11.21 4.29 -14.18
N GLY A 113 -12.42 3.88 -14.57
CA GLY A 113 -12.89 4.02 -15.95
C GLY A 113 -12.93 5.48 -16.43
N ARG A 114 -13.22 6.44 -15.54
CA ARG A 114 -13.15 7.87 -15.85
C ARG A 114 -11.71 8.37 -15.94
N LEU A 115 -10.81 7.88 -15.07
CA LEU A 115 -9.40 8.22 -15.09
C LEU A 115 -8.70 7.72 -16.36
N GLU A 116 -9.12 6.59 -16.94
CA GLU A 116 -8.59 6.09 -18.22
C GLU A 116 -8.78 7.09 -19.38
N ASN A 117 -9.81 7.95 -19.31
CA ASN A 117 -10.05 8.98 -20.32
C ASN A 117 -9.12 10.20 -20.20
N LEU A 118 -8.43 10.35 -19.06
CA LEU A 118 -7.40 11.38 -18.89
C LEU A 118 -6.13 10.97 -19.62
N LYS A 119 -5.82 11.66 -20.72
CA LYS A 119 -4.57 11.47 -21.49
C LYS A 119 -3.32 12.04 -20.80
N PHE A 120 -3.34 12.17 -19.47
CA PHE A 120 -2.21 12.62 -18.69
C PHE A 120 -1.35 11.43 -18.26
N SER A 121 -0.12 11.39 -18.77
CA SER A 121 0.83 10.33 -18.46
C SER A 121 2.27 10.84 -18.38
N ILE A 122 3.10 10.05 -17.69
CA ILE A 122 4.55 10.19 -17.65
C ILE A 122 5.18 8.90 -18.18
N THR A 123 6.44 8.96 -18.61
CA THR A 123 7.15 7.75 -19.07
C THR A 123 7.58 6.86 -17.90
N LYS A 124 7.89 5.59 -18.15
CA LYS A 124 8.44 4.70 -17.10
C LYS A 124 9.71 5.27 -16.43
N PRO A 125 10.71 5.80 -17.18
CA PRO A 125 11.88 6.45 -16.57
C PRO A 125 11.53 7.66 -15.71
N GLN A 126 10.53 8.45 -16.12
CA GLN A 126 10.03 9.58 -15.34
C GLN A 126 9.38 9.09 -14.04
N ALA A 127 8.55 8.04 -14.09
CA ALA A 127 7.93 7.46 -12.90
C ALA A 127 8.97 6.95 -11.89
N GLU A 128 10.03 6.29 -12.35
CA GLU A 128 11.14 5.85 -11.49
C GLU A 128 11.91 7.05 -10.91
N THR A 129 12.21 8.06 -11.72
CA THR A 129 12.88 9.29 -11.26
C THR A 129 12.03 10.00 -10.20
N GLN A 130 10.71 10.05 -10.41
CA GLN A 130 9.75 10.61 -9.47
C GLN A 130 9.78 9.85 -8.15
N PHE A 131 9.73 8.52 -8.21
CA PHE A 131 9.82 7.65 -7.05
C PHE A 131 11.12 7.86 -6.27
N GLU A 132 12.27 7.88 -6.93
CA GLU A 132 13.55 8.09 -6.27
C GLU A 132 13.63 9.42 -5.54
N ASN A 133 13.15 10.50 -6.17
CA ASN A 133 13.15 11.82 -5.58
C ASN A 133 12.17 11.92 -4.42
N MET A 134 10.96 11.37 -4.57
CA MET A 134 9.99 11.31 -3.47
C MET A 134 10.48 10.45 -2.31
N PHE A 135 11.08 9.28 -2.59
CA PHE A 135 11.63 8.43 -1.55
C PHE A 135 12.73 9.16 -0.77
N LYS A 136 13.63 9.88 -1.45
CA LYS A 136 14.66 10.71 -0.79
C LYS A 136 14.05 11.79 0.10
N GLU A 137 12.98 12.46 -0.37
CA GLU A 137 12.26 13.44 0.43
C GLU A 137 11.56 12.80 1.64
N GLN A 138 10.89 11.67 1.44
CA GLN A 138 10.22 10.95 2.53
C GLN A 138 11.19 10.44 3.58
N MET A 139 12.40 9.99 3.20
CA MET A 139 13.42 9.63 4.19
C MET A 139 13.90 10.84 4.99
N ARG A 140 14.07 12.01 4.35
CA ARG A 140 14.38 13.26 5.08
C ARG A 140 13.27 13.63 6.07
N ASN A 141 12.02 13.50 5.64
CA ASN A 141 10.87 13.77 6.49
C ASN A 141 10.79 12.78 7.66
N LEU A 142 11.01 11.49 7.40
CA LEU A 142 11.00 10.42 8.41
C LEU A 142 11.95 10.75 9.57
N GLU A 143 13.10 11.33 9.28
CA GLU A 143 14.10 11.66 10.29
C GLU A 143 13.71 12.89 11.09
N SER A 144 13.18 13.92 10.43
CA SER A 144 12.58 15.06 11.12
C SER A 144 11.44 14.60 12.05
N TYR A 145 10.62 13.65 11.59
CA TYR A 145 9.53 13.09 12.39
C TYR A 145 10.05 12.29 13.58
N ALA A 146 11.13 11.52 13.38
CA ALA A 146 11.74 10.74 14.43
C ALA A 146 12.44 11.64 15.47
N ASP A 147 13.12 12.71 15.04
CA ASP A 147 13.74 13.69 15.92
C ASP A 147 12.67 14.41 16.77
N ASP A 148 11.57 14.85 16.16
CA ASP A 148 10.42 15.42 16.87
C ASP A 148 9.84 14.43 17.90
N ALA A 149 9.75 13.15 17.53
CA ALA A 149 9.24 12.08 18.38
C ALA A 149 10.28 11.57 19.38
N GLN A 150 11.51 12.10 19.38
CA GLN A 150 12.64 11.63 20.18
C GLN A 150 12.93 10.12 20.01
N VAL A 151 12.74 9.60 18.79
CA VAL A 151 13.02 8.22 18.41
C VAL A 151 14.36 8.17 17.68
N ALA A 152 15.34 7.48 18.26
CA ALA A 152 16.63 7.27 17.61
C ALA A 152 16.54 6.19 16.51
N LEU A 153 16.32 6.60 15.25
CA LEU A 153 16.17 5.65 14.13
C LEU A 153 17.33 4.68 13.98
N GLN A 154 18.57 5.12 14.26
CA GLN A 154 19.76 4.27 14.17
C GLN A 154 19.80 3.13 15.20
N ASP A 155 19.02 3.24 16.28
CA ASP A 155 18.96 2.23 17.34
C ASP A 155 17.84 1.21 17.10
N LEU A 156 17.01 1.44 16.08
CA LEU A 156 15.92 0.52 15.73
C LEU A 156 16.47 -0.75 15.07
N PRO A 157 16.01 -1.94 15.48
CA PRO A 157 16.29 -3.17 14.74
C PRO A 157 15.87 -3.04 13.28
N SER A 158 16.69 -3.55 12.36
CA SER A 158 16.45 -3.49 10.91
C SER A 158 15.01 -3.87 10.49
N PRO A 159 14.37 -4.92 11.08
CA PRO A 159 12.98 -5.23 10.76
C PRO A 159 11.99 -4.12 11.16
N ILE A 160 12.18 -3.48 12.33
CA ILE A 160 11.32 -2.39 12.81
C ILE A 160 11.54 -1.12 12.00
N LEU A 161 12.79 -0.82 11.67
CA LEU A 161 13.12 0.32 10.83
C LEU A 161 12.48 0.20 9.43
N SER A 162 12.42 -1.02 8.88
CA SER A 162 11.70 -1.28 7.63
C SER A 162 10.19 -1.04 7.76
N VAL A 163 9.57 -1.37 8.90
CA VAL A 163 8.15 -1.07 9.16
C VAL A 163 7.94 0.44 9.24
N VAL A 164 8.79 1.14 10.01
CA VAL A 164 8.77 2.60 10.18
C VAL A 164 8.89 3.31 8.83
N ALA A 165 9.86 2.94 8.00
CA ALA A 165 10.08 3.57 6.70
C ALA A 165 8.94 3.31 5.71
N ASP A 166 8.46 2.06 5.61
CA ASP A 166 7.37 1.69 4.70
C ASP A 166 6.05 2.39 5.07
N ASN A 167 5.68 2.37 6.36
CA ASN A 167 4.45 3.01 6.82
C ASN A 167 4.56 4.55 6.78
N SER A 168 5.74 5.12 7.05
CA SER A 168 5.91 6.57 6.91
C SER A 168 5.83 7.01 5.45
N TYR A 169 6.30 6.20 4.50
CA TYR A 169 6.16 6.49 3.07
C TYR A 169 4.70 6.48 2.64
N ARG A 170 3.91 5.50 3.09
CA ARG A 170 2.50 5.33 2.69
C ARG A 170 1.53 6.26 3.43
N GLY A 171 1.67 6.36 4.75
CA GLY A 171 0.72 7.03 5.64
C GLY A 171 1.25 8.26 6.36
N GLY A 172 2.52 8.64 6.12
CA GLY A 172 3.12 9.83 6.71
C GLY A 172 3.40 9.73 8.22
N LYS A 173 3.64 10.89 8.84
CA LYS A 173 4.05 11.02 10.25
C LYS A 173 3.07 10.34 11.21
N SER A 174 1.77 10.55 11.05
CA SER A 174 0.75 10.13 12.01
C SER A 174 0.66 8.63 12.18
N LEU A 175 0.89 7.87 11.10
CA LEU A 175 0.82 6.41 11.12
C LEU A 175 1.93 5.78 11.97
N VAL A 176 3.12 6.40 12.00
CA VAL A 176 4.31 5.83 12.62
C VAL A 176 4.70 6.53 13.92
N PHE A 177 4.54 7.85 13.95
CA PHE A 177 4.93 8.73 15.06
C PHE A 177 3.74 9.40 15.74
N GLY A 178 2.56 8.75 15.71
CA GLY A 178 1.49 9.06 16.66
C GLY A 178 1.96 8.93 18.12
N GLU A 179 1.23 9.51 19.06
CA GLU A 179 1.63 9.60 20.47
C GLU A 179 2.02 8.23 21.08
N ARG A 180 1.13 7.22 20.94
CA ARG A 180 1.37 5.84 21.43
C ARG A 180 2.49 5.13 20.69
N SER A 181 2.49 5.18 19.35
CA SER A 181 3.50 4.52 18.52
C SER A 181 4.91 5.05 18.83
N SER A 182 5.04 6.37 18.98
CA SER A 182 6.29 7.02 19.38
C SER A 182 6.77 6.58 20.75
N GLU A 183 5.86 6.47 21.73
CA GLU A 183 6.19 5.97 23.07
C GLU A 183 6.73 4.53 23.02
N HIS A 184 6.06 3.65 22.26
CA HIS A 184 6.50 2.26 22.10
C HIS A 184 7.87 2.16 21.44
N LEU A 185 8.15 2.97 20.41
CA LEU A 185 9.45 3.03 19.77
C LEU A 185 10.55 3.51 20.75
N ARG A 186 10.30 4.58 21.53
CA ARG A 186 11.24 5.08 22.54
C ARG A 186 11.55 4.05 23.63
N LYS A 187 10.51 3.35 24.11
CA LYS A 187 10.64 2.32 25.15
C LYS A 187 11.12 0.96 24.62
N GLN A 188 11.45 0.85 23.33
CA GLN A 188 11.79 -0.41 22.65
C GLN A 188 10.75 -1.51 22.86
N ASN A 189 9.48 -1.10 22.98
CA ASN A 189 8.32 -1.98 23.07
C ASN A 189 7.81 -2.30 21.66
N TYR A 190 8.65 -2.94 20.87
CA TYR A 190 8.41 -3.15 19.44
C TYR A 190 7.20 -4.04 19.17
N GLY A 191 6.88 -4.98 20.07
CA GLY A 191 5.65 -5.75 19.98
C GLY A 191 4.39 -4.87 20.00
N ALA A 192 4.31 -3.94 20.96
CA ALA A 192 3.20 -2.99 21.06
C ALA A 192 3.14 -2.05 19.84
N PHE A 193 4.30 -1.55 19.37
CA PHE A 193 4.37 -0.77 18.14
C PHE A 193 3.81 -1.53 16.92
N LEU A 194 4.22 -2.78 16.72
CA LEU A 194 3.72 -3.60 15.62
C LEU A 194 2.20 -3.84 15.73
N THR A 195 1.67 -4.01 16.94
CA THR A 195 0.23 -4.10 17.18
C THR A 195 -0.53 -2.82 16.79
N GLU A 196 0.02 -1.63 17.10
CA GLU A 196 -0.58 -0.35 16.64
C GLU A 196 -0.59 -0.27 15.11
N ILE A 197 0.50 -0.65 14.44
CA ILE A 197 0.58 -0.67 12.97
C ILE A 197 -0.45 -1.63 12.36
N MET A 198 -0.67 -2.80 12.97
CA MET A 198 -1.75 -3.72 12.55
C MET A 198 -3.13 -3.08 12.75
N TYR A 199 -3.38 -2.42 13.88
CA TYR A 199 -4.66 -1.76 14.14
C TYR A 199 -4.97 -0.70 13.07
N PHE A 200 -3.96 0.05 12.61
CA PHE A 200 -4.16 1.02 11.54
C PHE A 200 -4.50 0.41 10.18
N SER A 201 -4.40 -0.91 9.97
CA SER A 201 -5.00 -1.54 8.79
C SER A 201 -6.53 -1.39 8.74
N ASN A 202 -7.20 -1.19 9.88
CA ASN A 202 -8.66 -1.09 9.94
C ASN A 202 -9.20 0.33 9.79
N LYS A 203 -8.37 1.36 9.96
CA LYS A 203 -8.85 2.73 10.21
C LYS A 203 -9.04 3.60 8.95
N THR A 204 -8.89 3.02 7.76
CA THR A 204 -9.12 3.69 6.47
C THR A 204 -10.27 3.04 5.72
N GLY A 205 -11.48 3.22 6.26
CA GLY A 205 -12.75 3.07 5.53
C GLY A 205 -13.15 1.63 5.21
N GLU A 206 -14.43 1.32 5.37
CA GLU A 206 -15.05 0.13 4.82
C GLU A 206 -14.62 -0.04 3.34
N ASP A 207 -14.10 -1.24 3.02
CA ASP A 207 -13.48 -1.67 1.76
C ASP A 207 -12.06 -1.15 1.40
N GLY A 208 -11.43 -0.32 2.26
CA GLY A 208 -10.09 0.25 2.06
C GLY A 208 -9.01 -0.26 3.02
N ILE A 209 -9.06 -1.54 3.43
CA ILE A 209 -8.06 -2.11 4.35
C ILE A 209 -6.69 -2.14 3.67
N ASP A 210 -5.75 -1.31 4.12
CA ASP A 210 -4.35 -1.45 3.70
C ASP A 210 -3.74 -2.69 4.38
N ASN A 211 -3.99 -3.84 3.74
CA ASN A 211 -3.51 -5.17 4.14
C ASN A 211 -1.99 -5.25 4.18
N ARG A 212 -1.27 -4.26 3.64
CA ARG A 212 0.18 -4.22 3.62
C ARG A 212 0.77 -3.96 5.00
N ASN A 213 0.03 -3.37 5.95
CA ASN A 213 0.55 -3.23 7.32
C ASN A 213 0.68 -4.60 7.99
N VAL A 214 -0.33 -5.47 7.83
CA VAL A 214 -0.28 -6.86 8.33
C VAL A 214 0.90 -7.61 7.71
N GLY A 215 1.02 -7.60 6.37
CA GLY A 215 2.14 -8.25 5.69
C GLY A 215 3.50 -7.68 6.12
N THR A 216 3.58 -6.38 6.38
CA THR A 216 4.81 -5.73 6.87
C THR A 216 5.16 -6.14 8.30
N VAL A 217 4.17 -6.33 9.16
CA VAL A 217 4.36 -6.82 10.53
C VAL A 217 4.77 -8.30 10.54
N GLU A 218 4.12 -9.14 9.74
CA GLU A 218 4.50 -10.56 9.58
C GLU A 218 5.95 -10.70 9.08
N GLU A 219 6.34 -9.90 8.08
CA GLU A 219 7.70 -9.87 7.56
C GLU A 219 8.72 -9.42 8.61
N ALA A 220 8.38 -8.40 9.41
CA ALA A 220 9.24 -7.93 10.49
C ALA A 220 9.48 -9.02 11.55
N LEU A 221 8.43 -9.74 11.94
CA LEU A 221 8.53 -10.89 12.84
C LEU A 221 9.35 -12.03 12.22
N ALA A 222 9.19 -12.32 10.93
CA ALA A 222 9.95 -13.34 10.22
C ALA A 222 11.46 -13.02 10.15
N LYS A 223 11.81 -11.75 9.97
CA LYS A 223 13.21 -11.27 9.92
C LYS A 223 13.86 -11.07 11.29
N ALA A 224 13.07 -11.04 12.37
CA ALA A 224 13.59 -10.96 13.73
C ALA A 224 14.28 -12.27 14.14
N THR A 225 15.31 -12.18 14.98
CA THR A 225 15.90 -13.38 15.60
C THR A 225 14.86 -14.10 16.46
N PRO A 226 15.01 -15.41 16.74
CA PRO A 226 14.03 -16.13 17.56
C PRO A 226 13.77 -15.49 18.93
N SER A 227 14.82 -14.99 19.60
CA SER A 227 14.71 -14.31 20.90
C SER A 227 14.00 -12.96 20.80
N GLN A 228 14.30 -12.15 19.77
CA GLN A 228 13.60 -10.90 19.50
C GLN A 228 12.12 -11.16 19.21
N ARG A 229 11.83 -12.13 18.34
CA ARG A 229 10.47 -12.49 17.94
C ARG A 229 9.63 -12.88 19.14
N GLU A 230 10.16 -13.73 20.02
CA GLU A 230 9.43 -14.16 21.22
C GLU A 230 9.18 -12.99 22.18
N LYS A 231 10.19 -12.15 22.41
CA LYS A 231 10.03 -10.92 23.21
C LYS A 231 8.94 -10.01 22.64
N TRP A 232 8.94 -9.79 21.32
CA TRP A 232 7.95 -8.93 20.66
C TRP A 232 6.55 -9.53 20.69
N LYS A 233 6.40 -10.86 20.57
CA LYS A 233 5.10 -11.53 20.73
C LYS A 233 4.54 -11.35 22.14
N GLN A 234 5.37 -11.47 23.17
CA GLN A 234 4.94 -11.27 24.56
C GLN A 234 4.53 -9.81 24.82
N GLN A 235 5.32 -8.86 24.31
CA GLN A 235 4.99 -7.43 24.31
C GLN A 235 3.66 -7.14 23.61
N ALA A 236 3.45 -7.68 22.41
CA ALA A 236 2.23 -7.53 21.63
C ALA A 236 1.02 -8.09 22.38
N LYS A 237 1.14 -9.28 22.99
CA LYS A 237 0.07 -9.87 23.81
C LYS A 237 -0.28 -9.01 25.03
N GLY A 238 0.74 -8.55 25.76
CA GLY A 238 0.54 -7.68 26.92
C GLY A 238 -0.16 -6.37 26.54
N TYR A 239 0.27 -5.77 25.44
CA TYR A 239 -0.34 -4.54 24.93
C TYR A 239 -1.77 -4.75 24.42
N HIS A 240 -2.00 -5.80 23.63
CA HIS A 240 -3.33 -6.16 23.13
C HIS A 240 -4.34 -6.28 24.28
N ASN A 241 -3.98 -6.99 25.35
CA ASN A 241 -4.84 -7.13 26.53
C ASN A 241 -5.12 -5.81 27.28
N SER A 242 -4.30 -4.77 27.07
CA SER A 242 -4.48 -3.45 27.67
C SER A 242 -5.31 -2.48 26.82
N LEU A 243 -5.61 -2.83 25.56
CA LEU A 243 -6.41 -2.00 24.66
C LEU A 243 -7.89 -2.03 25.04
N PRO A 244 -8.69 -1.02 24.65
CA PRO A 244 -10.15 -1.10 24.70
C PRO A 244 -10.68 -2.32 23.93
N GLN A 245 -11.78 -2.92 24.39
CA GLN A 245 -12.34 -4.15 23.82
C GLN A 245 -12.64 -4.06 22.31
N GLU A 246 -13.11 -2.89 21.86
CA GLU A 246 -13.36 -2.62 20.43
C GLU A 246 -12.08 -2.75 19.60
N MET A 247 -10.98 -2.14 20.05
CA MET A 247 -9.68 -2.25 19.39
C MET A 247 -9.12 -3.68 19.43
N GLN A 248 -9.35 -4.41 20.52
CA GLN A 248 -8.96 -5.82 20.61
C GLN A 248 -9.69 -6.67 19.57
N GLN A 249 -11.00 -6.46 19.43
CA GLN A 249 -11.83 -7.18 18.46
C GLN A 249 -11.39 -6.87 17.02
N ASP A 250 -11.11 -5.61 16.72
CA ASP A 250 -10.60 -5.20 15.40
C ASP A 250 -9.29 -5.90 15.03
N ILE A 251 -8.32 -5.92 15.94
CA ILE A 251 -7.04 -6.60 15.72
C ILE A 251 -7.26 -8.11 15.53
N SER A 252 -8.14 -8.71 16.30
CA SER A 252 -8.46 -10.14 16.19
C SER A 252 -9.18 -10.48 14.89
N ASN A 253 -10.07 -9.61 14.41
CA ASN A 253 -10.75 -9.76 13.12
C ASN A 253 -9.77 -9.65 11.96
N ILE A 254 -8.81 -8.73 12.03
CA ILE A 254 -7.70 -8.61 11.08
C ILE A 254 -6.90 -9.92 11.08
N ASP A 255 -6.43 -10.38 12.23
CA ASP A 255 -5.59 -11.57 12.33
C ASP A 255 -6.33 -12.83 11.83
N ALA A 256 -7.63 -12.96 12.11
CA ALA A 256 -8.45 -14.06 11.58
C ALA A 256 -8.59 -14.00 10.05
N ARG A 257 -8.85 -12.82 9.47
CA ARG A 257 -8.98 -12.63 8.01
C ARG A 257 -7.67 -12.91 7.28
N PHE A 258 -6.52 -12.51 7.84
CA PHE A 258 -5.21 -12.71 7.20
C PHE A 258 -4.58 -14.07 7.52
N GLY A 259 -4.79 -14.61 8.72
CA GLY A 259 -4.36 -15.94 9.13
C GLY A 259 -5.01 -17.07 8.32
N GLN A 260 -6.24 -16.87 7.84
CA GLN A 260 -6.88 -17.78 6.88
C GLN A 260 -6.28 -17.63 5.46
N ASN A 261 -6.02 -16.40 5.01
CA ASN A 261 -5.45 -16.13 3.69
C ASN A 261 -3.97 -16.56 3.55
N SER A 262 -3.17 -16.50 4.62
CA SER A 262 -1.78 -16.98 4.65
C SER A 262 -1.70 -18.51 4.67
N ARG A 263 -2.64 -19.20 5.33
CA ARG A 263 -2.79 -20.67 5.25
C ARG A 263 -3.17 -21.15 3.85
N ILE A 264 -3.97 -20.39 3.11
CA ILE A 264 -4.35 -20.72 1.73
C ILE A 264 -3.14 -20.56 0.80
N LYS A 265 -2.37 -19.46 0.92
CA LYS A 265 -1.15 -19.24 0.10
C LYS A 265 -0.03 -20.26 0.35
N ASN A 266 0.11 -20.76 1.59
CA ASN A 266 1.10 -21.80 1.90
C ASN A 266 0.72 -23.20 1.39
N LYS A 267 -0.57 -23.48 1.16
CA LYS A 267 -0.97 -24.73 0.48
C LYS A 267 -0.62 -24.71 -1.00
N ASP A 268 -0.79 -23.56 -1.66
CA ASP A 268 -0.45 -23.39 -3.08
C ASP A 268 1.07 -23.36 -3.32
N ALA A 269 1.85 -22.84 -2.37
CA ALA A 269 3.32 -22.79 -2.46
C ALA A 269 4.03 -24.12 -2.13
N LEU A 270 3.33 -25.09 -1.52
CA LEU A 270 3.90 -26.39 -1.14
C LEU A 270 3.63 -27.53 -2.13
N GLY A 271 3.06 -27.23 -3.31
CA GLY A 271 3.02 -28.21 -4.41
C GLY A 271 2.37 -29.54 -4.04
N VAL A 272 1.35 -29.55 -3.18
CA VAL A 272 0.49 -30.73 -3.01
C VAL A 272 -0.56 -30.67 -4.10
N GLY A 273 -0.16 -31.09 -5.30
CA GLY A 273 -1.01 -31.15 -6.47
C GLY A 273 -2.21 -32.06 -6.25
N SER A 274 -3.42 -31.50 -6.35
CA SER A 274 -4.52 -32.26 -6.92
C SER A 274 -4.37 -32.18 -8.44
N GLU A 275 -3.84 -33.24 -9.05
CA GLU A 275 -3.80 -33.41 -10.50
C GLU A 275 -5.22 -33.24 -11.08
N ILE A 276 -5.46 -32.12 -11.78
CA ILE A 276 -6.58 -32.03 -12.72
C ILE A 276 -6.07 -32.60 -14.03
N LYS A 277 -6.42 -33.86 -14.31
CA LYS A 277 -6.23 -34.46 -15.64
C LYS A 277 -7.24 -33.86 -16.60
N LEU A 278 -6.81 -32.94 -17.45
CA LEU A 278 -7.59 -32.50 -18.61
C LEU A 278 -7.63 -33.63 -19.64
N ALA A 279 -8.83 -34.00 -20.08
CA ALA A 279 -9.01 -35.00 -21.12
C ALA A 279 -8.49 -34.48 -22.48
N PRO A 280 -7.96 -35.33 -23.37
CA PRO A 280 -7.18 -34.90 -24.54
C PRO A 280 -7.98 -34.26 -25.69
N GLN A 281 -9.27 -33.96 -25.54
CA GLN A 281 -10.15 -33.65 -26.67
C GLN A 281 -10.31 -32.16 -27.00
N ASP A 282 -9.80 -31.24 -26.16
CA ASP A 282 -10.03 -29.80 -26.33
C ASP A 282 -8.82 -29.03 -26.89
N ARG A 283 -7.93 -29.70 -27.65
CA ARG A 283 -6.67 -29.12 -28.16
C ARG A 283 -6.71 -28.52 -29.57
N GLU A 284 -7.89 -28.28 -30.14
CA GLU A 284 -7.98 -27.62 -31.46
C GLU A 284 -8.88 -26.38 -31.42
N GLY A 285 -8.28 -25.22 -31.74
CA GLY A 285 -9.03 -23.97 -31.99
C GLY A 285 -8.47 -22.71 -31.34
N ALA A 286 -7.16 -22.45 -31.37
CA ALA A 286 -6.62 -21.14 -31.03
C ALA A 286 -6.44 -20.29 -32.31
N ALA A 287 -7.49 -19.56 -32.67
CA ALA A 287 -7.41 -18.44 -33.61
C ALA A 287 -7.89 -17.16 -32.92
N GLU A 288 -7.01 -16.16 -32.95
CA GLU A 288 -7.18 -14.71 -32.77
C GLU A 288 -8.47 -14.17 -32.12
N GLY A 289 -8.29 -13.48 -30.99
CA GLY A 289 -9.17 -12.36 -30.59
C GLY A 289 -10.49 -12.69 -29.87
N GLY A 290 -10.69 -13.89 -29.34
CA GLY A 290 -11.94 -14.29 -28.66
C GLY A 290 -11.87 -14.28 -27.13
N VAL A 291 -12.87 -13.66 -26.48
CA VAL A 291 -13.21 -13.92 -25.07
C VAL A 291 -13.62 -15.39 -24.94
N GLN A 292 -12.83 -16.21 -24.23
CA GLN A 292 -13.22 -17.58 -23.92
C GLN A 292 -14.12 -17.59 -22.68
N TYR A 293 -15.33 -18.12 -22.85
CA TYR A 293 -16.23 -18.44 -21.75
C TYR A 293 -16.04 -19.92 -21.40
N ALA A 294 -15.55 -20.21 -20.19
CA ALA A 294 -15.64 -21.57 -19.66
C ALA A 294 -17.09 -21.81 -19.23
N GLN A 295 -17.78 -22.74 -19.89
CA GLN A 295 -19.07 -23.24 -19.42
C GLN A 295 -18.81 -24.26 -18.30
N ASN A 296 -19.24 -23.93 -17.09
CA ASN A 296 -19.28 -24.88 -15.99
C ASN A 296 -20.75 -25.28 -15.80
N SER A 297 -21.10 -26.52 -16.16
CA SER A 297 -22.40 -27.09 -15.81
C SER A 297 -22.33 -27.55 -14.36
N SER A 298 -22.95 -26.79 -13.44
CA SER A 298 -23.12 -27.25 -12.06
C SER A 298 -24.24 -28.29 -11.98
N ASN A 299 -24.12 -29.26 -11.06
CA ASN A 299 -25.15 -30.27 -10.78
C ASN A 299 -26.48 -29.67 -10.22
N ALA A 300 -26.58 -28.34 -10.12
CA ALA A 300 -27.76 -27.62 -9.65
C ALA A 300 -28.53 -26.88 -10.77
N GLY A 301 -28.20 -27.09 -12.05
CA GLY A 301 -29.04 -26.64 -13.18
C GLY A 301 -28.97 -25.14 -13.52
N GLY A 302 -27.93 -24.44 -13.09
CA GLY A 302 -27.64 -23.06 -13.51
C GLY A 302 -26.46 -23.01 -14.46
N THR A 303 -26.63 -22.35 -15.62
CA THR A 303 -25.54 -22.02 -16.55
C THR A 303 -24.88 -20.73 -16.07
N GLU A 304 -23.65 -20.82 -15.54
CA GLU A 304 -22.87 -19.65 -15.12
C GLU A 304 -21.96 -19.17 -16.26
N HIS A 305 -22.00 -17.87 -16.57
CA HIS A 305 -21.11 -17.24 -17.55
C HIS A 305 -19.92 -16.58 -16.84
N VAL A 306 -18.72 -17.16 -16.98
CA VAL A 306 -17.48 -16.60 -16.43
C VAL A 306 -16.78 -15.76 -17.49
N LYS A 307 -16.50 -14.48 -17.18
CA LYS A 307 -15.71 -13.59 -18.05
C LYS A 307 -14.27 -13.53 -17.51
N ALA A 308 -13.31 -14.10 -18.25
CA ALA A 308 -11.89 -14.02 -17.90
C ALA A 308 -11.21 -12.89 -18.68
N HIS A 309 -10.47 -12.01 -17.99
CA HIS A 309 -9.54 -11.07 -18.61
C HIS A 309 -8.14 -11.67 -18.58
N MET A 310 -7.53 -11.89 -19.76
CA MET A 310 -6.14 -12.33 -19.84
C MET A 310 -5.20 -11.14 -19.60
N ARG A 311 -4.23 -11.32 -18.70
CA ARG A 311 -3.04 -10.48 -18.57
C ARG A 311 -1.84 -11.41 -18.75
N GLU A 312 -0.98 -11.13 -19.74
CA GLU A 312 0.19 -11.96 -20.02
C GLU A 312 1.05 -12.15 -18.75
N GLY A 313 1.33 -13.42 -18.42
CA GLY A 313 2.36 -13.81 -17.44
C GLY A 313 1.92 -14.03 -15.99
N TYR A 314 0.63 -13.98 -15.64
CA TYR A 314 0.16 -14.25 -14.26
C TYR A 314 -1.08 -15.14 -14.23
N PRO A 315 -1.19 -16.14 -13.30
CA PRO A 315 -2.42 -16.89 -13.10
C PRO A 315 -3.51 -15.97 -12.52
N VAL A 316 -4.61 -15.81 -13.25
CA VAL A 316 -5.77 -15.03 -12.82
C VAL A 316 -6.66 -15.91 -11.95
N LYS A 317 -7.02 -15.44 -10.74
CA LYS A 317 -8.04 -16.09 -9.90
C LYS A 317 -9.43 -15.84 -10.48
N ALA A 318 -10.18 -16.91 -10.74
CA ALA A 318 -11.61 -16.84 -10.97
C ALA A 318 -12.34 -16.64 -9.63
N TYR A 319 -13.31 -15.74 -9.58
CA TYR A 319 -14.21 -15.59 -8.44
C TYR A 319 -15.60 -16.06 -8.86
N THR A 320 -16.17 -16.99 -8.11
CA THR A 320 -17.58 -17.35 -8.18
C THR A 320 -18.37 -16.53 -7.16
N ARG A 321 -19.53 -16.01 -7.57
CA ARG A 321 -20.51 -15.43 -6.65
C ARG A 321 -21.64 -16.45 -6.53
N GLN A 322 -21.97 -16.87 -5.31
CA GLN A 322 -23.17 -17.68 -5.09
C GLN A 322 -24.41 -16.87 -5.50
N ALA A 323 -25.29 -17.51 -6.27
CA ALA A 323 -26.61 -17.00 -6.62
C ALA A 323 -27.49 -16.85 -5.37
#